data_AF-A0A967GTL2-F1
#
_entry.id   AF-A0A967GTL2-F1
#
_cell.length_a   1.000
_cell.length_b   1.000
_cell.length_c   1.000
_cell.angle_alpha   90.00
_cell.angle_beta   90.00
_cell.angle_gamma   90.00
#
_symmetry.space_group_name_H-M   'P 1'
#
loop_
_entity.id
_entity.type
_entity.pdbx_description
1 polymer ?
#
loop_
_entity_poly.entity_id
_entity_poly.type
_entity_poly.pdbx_seq_one_letter_code
_entity_poly.pdbx_strand_id
1 'polypeptide(L)'
;QKITRELFEMWVRLIAATPESVLWLFADNDGAEKNLRAAAAERGVDSFRLVFAPRVPSAAHLGRLRQADLFIDTFPYTGHT
;
A
#
# COMPACT_ATOMS: atom_id res chain seq x y z
N GLN A 1 -7.96 -1.06 11.17
CA GLN A 1 -7.08 -0.84 10.00
C GLN A 1 -5.64 -0.83 10.51
N LYS A 2 -4.72 -1.60 9.91
CA LYS A 2 -3.34 -1.81 10.44
C LYS A 2 -2.32 -0.76 9.99
N ILE A 3 -2.73 0.14 9.09
CA ILE A 3 -1.88 1.19 8.54
C ILE A 3 -2.02 2.42 9.42
N THR A 4 -0.98 2.73 10.20
CA THR A 4 -0.90 4.00 10.95
C THR A 4 -0.26 5.08 10.09
N ARG A 5 -0.31 6.33 10.57
CA ARG A 5 0.28 7.47 9.89
C ARG A 5 1.80 7.31 9.75
N GLU A 6 2.46 6.93 10.83
CA GLU A 6 3.91 6.80 10.93
C GLU A 6 4.43 5.72 9.98
N LEU A 7 3.70 4.60 9.90
CA LEU A 7 4.02 3.51 8.99
C LEU A 7 3.85 3.95 7.53
N PHE A 8 2.74 4.62 7.22
CA PHE A 8 2.51 5.12 5.87
C PHE A 8 3.56 6.15 5.45
N GLU A 9 3.98 7.04 6.34
CA GLU A 9 5.07 7.99 6.09
C GLU A 9 6.39 7.29 5.76
N MET A 10 6.70 6.19 6.46
CA MET A 10 7.87 5.37 6.13
C MET A 10 7.78 4.80 4.72
N TRP A 11 6.62 4.25 4.33
CA TRP A 11 6.40 3.71 2.99
C TRP A 11 6.49 4.79 1.92
N VAL A 12 5.90 5.96 2.14
CA VAL A 12 5.99 7.10 1.21
C VAL A 12 7.44 7.53 0.99
N ARG A 13 8.26 7.59 2.06
CA ARG A 13 9.70 7.89 1.94
C ARG A 13 10.45 6.83 1.13
N LEU A 14 10.11 5.55 1.31
CA LEU A 14 10.72 4.44 0.55
C LEU A 14 10.40 4.54 -0.93
N ILE A 15 9.13 4.78 -1.26
CA ILE A 15 8.64 4.92 -2.64
C ILE A 15 9.25 6.17 -3.30
N ALA A 16 9.35 7.29 -2.57
CA ALA A 16 10.03 8.49 -3.06
C ALA A 16 11.52 8.23 -3.40
N ALA A 17 12.21 7.39 -2.60
CA ALA A 17 13.61 7.02 -2.83
C ALA A 17 13.81 5.96 -3.94
N THR A 18 12.73 5.35 -4.43
CA THR A 18 12.78 4.28 -5.44
C THR A 18 11.82 4.61 -6.59
N PRO A 19 12.17 5.51 -7.53
CA PRO A 19 11.22 6.15 -8.46
C PRO A 19 10.34 5.21 -9.30
N GLU A 20 10.86 4.03 -9.65
CA GLU A 20 10.16 3.04 -10.48
C GLU A 20 9.24 2.09 -9.68
N SER A 21 9.28 2.15 -8.34
CA SER A 21 8.47 1.27 -7.49
C SER A 21 7.03 1.75 -7.38
N VAL A 22 6.12 0.84 -7.04
CA VAL A 22 4.75 1.19 -6.63
C VAL A 22 4.46 0.59 -5.26
N LEU A 23 3.58 1.25 -4.50
CA LEU A 23 3.04 0.71 -3.25
C LEU A 23 1.70 0.06 -3.54
N TRP A 24 1.65 -1.26 -3.36
CA TRP A 24 0.44 -2.04 -3.60
C TRP A 24 -0.30 -2.32 -2.28
N LEU A 25 -1.49 -1.75 -2.14
CA LEU A 25 -2.32 -1.79 -0.93
C LEU A 25 -3.63 -2.53 -1.19
N PHE A 26 -4.24 -3.05 -0.13
CA PHE A 26 -5.57 -3.64 -0.21
C PHE A 26 -6.67 -2.57 -0.15
N ALA A 27 -7.60 -2.60 -1.10
CA ALA A 27 -8.74 -1.71 -1.16
C ALA A 27 -9.87 -2.22 -0.26
N ASP A 28 -9.86 -1.84 1.02
CA ASP A 28 -10.90 -2.21 1.99
C ASP A 28 -11.87 -1.09 2.35
N ASN A 29 -11.52 0.16 2.06
CA ASN A 29 -12.23 1.36 2.48
C ASN A 29 -11.92 2.53 1.54
N ASP A 30 -12.95 2.99 0.81
CA ASP A 30 -12.84 4.12 -0.14
C ASP A 30 -12.35 5.41 0.53
N GLY A 31 -12.75 5.64 1.79
CA GLY A 31 -12.28 6.79 2.55
C GLY A 31 -10.79 6.70 2.88
N ALA A 32 -10.30 5.50 3.17
CA ALA A 32 -8.87 5.29 3.41
C ALA A 32 -8.06 5.44 2.13
N GLU A 33 -8.53 4.89 1.00
CA GLU A 33 -7.87 5.08 -0.29
C GLU A 33 -7.73 6.57 -0.63
N LYS A 34 -8.81 7.35 -0.51
CA LYS A 34 -8.79 8.79 -0.75
C LYS A 34 -7.78 9.51 0.15
N ASN A 35 -7.77 9.19 1.44
CA ASN A 35 -6.88 9.82 2.41
C ASN A 35 -5.40 9.48 2.15
N LEU A 36 -5.10 8.23 1.80
CA LEU A 36 -3.73 7.80 1.51
C LEU A 36 -3.20 8.42 0.21
N ARG A 37 -4.04 8.53 -0.82
CA ARG A 37 -3.68 9.23 -2.07
C ARG A 37 -3.37 10.71 -1.81
N ALA A 38 -4.21 11.40 -1.04
CA ALA A 38 -3.98 12.80 -0.67
C ALA A 38 -2.66 12.96 0.12
N ALA A 39 -2.44 12.12 1.13
CA ALA A 39 -1.24 12.16 1.95
C ALA A 39 0.06 11.85 1.17
N ALA A 40 0.00 10.99 0.15
CA ALA A 40 1.12 10.74 -0.76
C ALA A 40 1.42 11.97 -1.63
N ALA A 41 0.37 12.58 -2.22
CA ALA A 41 0.49 13.76 -3.06
C ALA A 41 1.09 14.97 -2.32
N GLU A 42 0.68 15.19 -1.06
CA GLU A 42 1.27 16.22 -0.19
C GLU A 42 2.79 16.06 0.02
N ARG A 43 3.32 14.84 -0.16
CA ARG A 43 4.73 14.49 -0.01
C ARG A 43 5.46 14.38 -1.35
N GLY A 44 4.83 14.82 -2.44
CA GLY A 44 5.41 14.80 -3.78
C GLY A 44 5.47 13.42 -4.44
N VAL A 45 4.76 12.42 -3.89
CA VAL A 45 4.63 11.10 -4.53
C VAL A 45 3.38 11.09 -5.39
N ASP A 46 3.55 10.74 -6.67
CA ASP A 46 2.43 10.59 -7.59
C ASP A 46 1.42 9.57 -7.06
N SER A 47 0.16 9.98 -6.97
CA SER A 47 -0.96 9.14 -6.54
C SER A 47 -1.11 7.86 -7.37
N PHE A 48 -0.68 7.84 -8.63
CA PHE A 48 -0.70 6.63 -9.47
C PHE A 48 0.27 5.55 -8.97
N ARG A 49 1.28 5.92 -8.16
CA ARG A 49 2.21 4.97 -7.53
C ARG A 49 1.62 4.24 -6.34
N LEU A 50 0.41 4.61 -5.90
CA LEU A 50 -0.38 3.84 -4.95
C LEU A 50 -1.42 3.03 -5.73
N VAL A 51 -1.19 1.72 -5.79
CA VAL A 51 -2.08 0.77 -6.46
C VAL A 51 -2.97 0.12 -5.39
N PHE A 52 -4.28 0.14 -5.61
CA PHE A 52 -5.26 -0.42 -4.66
C PHE A 52 -5.88 -1.69 -5.26
N ALA A 53 -5.63 -2.82 -4.61
CA ALA A 53 -6.08 -4.14 -5.03
C ALA A 53 -7.49 -4.41 -4.49
N PRO A 54 -8.49 -4.72 -5.34
CA PRO A 54 -9.82 -5.06 -4.86
C PRO A 54 -9.82 -6.38 -4.09
N ARG A 55 -10.91 -6.61 -3.35
CA ARG A 55 -11.23 -7.92 -2.78
C ARG A 55 -11.52 -8.91 -3.91
N VAL A 56 -10.85 -10.05 -3.86
CA VAL A 56 -10.99 -11.16 -4.82
C VAL A 56 -11.01 -12.49 -4.05
N PRO A 57 -11.49 -13.59 -4.65
CA PRO A 57 -11.41 -14.91 -4.04
C PRO A 57 -9.97 -15.30 -3.66
N SER A 58 -9.81 -16.14 -2.63
CA SER A 58 -8.49 -16.48 -2.06
C SER A 58 -7.49 -16.99 -3.11
N ALA A 59 -7.91 -17.86 -4.02
CA ALA A 59 -7.05 -18.36 -5.09
C ALA A 59 -6.52 -17.24 -6.01
N ALA A 60 -7.35 -16.25 -6.34
CA ALA A 60 -6.95 -15.10 -7.13
C ALA A 60 -6.04 -14.14 -6.33
N HIS A 61 -6.30 -13.99 -5.03
CA HIS A 61 -5.45 -13.22 -4.12
C HIS A 61 -4.04 -13.85 -4.02
N LEU A 62 -3.95 -15.17 -3.84
CA LEU A 62 -2.66 -15.87 -3.83
C LEU A 62 -1.98 -15.80 -5.21
N GLY A 63 -2.74 -15.95 -6.29
CA GLY A 63 -2.21 -15.92 -7.65
C GLY A 63 -1.53 -14.60 -8.01
N ARG A 64 -2.07 -13.47 -7.53
CA ARG A 64 -1.52 -12.13 -7.80
C ARG A 64 -0.30 -11.80 -6.93
N LEU A 65 -0.05 -12.49 -5.81
CA LEU A 65 1.14 -12.27 -4.97
C LEU A 65 2.45 -12.55 -5.74
N ARG A 66 2.40 -13.38 -6.80
CA ARG A 66 3.55 -13.62 -7.69
C ARG A 66 4.02 -12.38 -8.45
N GLN A 67 3.20 -11.33 -8.51
CA GLN A 67 3.54 -10.06 -9.14
C GLN A 67 4.17 -9.06 -8.16
N ALA A 68 4.26 -9.41 -6.87
CA ALA A 68 4.89 -8.54 -5.88
C ALA A 68 6.38 -8.87 -5.78
N ASP A 69 7.23 -7.86 -5.89
CA ASP A 69 8.68 -8.01 -5.73
C ASP A 69 9.09 -8.13 -4.26
N LEU A 70 8.38 -7.41 -3.37
CA LEU A 70 8.66 -7.34 -1.94
C LEU A 70 7.37 -7.15 -1.14
N PHE A 71 7.27 -7.85 -0.01
CA PHE A 71 6.23 -7.62 0.99
C PHE A 71 6.80 -6.85 2.18
N ILE A 72 6.10 -5.80 2.60
CA ILE A 72 6.47 -4.98 3.77
C ILE A 72 5.35 -5.12 4.80
N ASP A 73 5.69 -5.66 5.97
CA ASP A 73 4.73 -5.90 7.03
C ASP A 73 4.35 -4.62 7.80
N THR A 74 3.20 -4.65 8.48
CA THR A 74 2.74 -3.58 9.37
C THR A 74 3.31 -3.77 10.78
N PHE A 75 3.62 -2.68 11.49
CA PHE A 75 4.09 -2.70 12.89
C PHE A 75 3.32 -1.65 13.70
N PRO A 76 2.98 -1.88 14.99
CA PRO A 76 3.31 -3.04 15.83
C PRO A 76 2.40 -4.27 15.62
N TYR A 77 1.31 -4.13 14.87
CA TYR A 77 0.39 -5.23 14.61
C TYR A 77 0.63 -5.81 13.22
N THR A 78 1.32 -6.95 13.17
CA THR A 78 1.76 -7.61 11.94
C THR A 78 0.64 -8.28 11.16
N GLY A 79 0.96 -8.64 9.92
CA GLY A 79 0.18 -9.51 9.08
C GLY A 79 -0.13 -10.82 9.79
N HIS A 80 -1.41 -11.17 9.79
CA HIS A 80 -1.90 -12.49 10.13
C HIS A 80 -2.94 -12.83 9.08
N THR A 81 -3.06 -14.12 8.75
CA THR A 81 -4.04 -14.66 7.79
C THR A 81 -5.46 -14.30 8.19
#